data_AF-A0A829GQU8-F1
#
_entry.id   AF-A0A829GQU8-F1
#
_cell.length_a   1.000
_cell.length_b   1.000
_cell.length_c   1.000
_cell.angle_alpha   90.00
_cell.angle_beta   90.00
_cell.angle_gamma   90.00
#
_symmetry.space_group_name_H-M   'P 1'
#
loop_
_entity.id
_entity.type
_entity.pdbx_description
1 polymer ?
#
loop_
_entity_poly.entity_id
_entity_poly.type
_entity_poly.pdbx_seq_one_letter_code
_entity_poly.pdbx_strand_id
1 'polypeptide(L)'
;MALEQYRFDGKGKFDMKGFTTTPPDSFKNKKDQIKADIENNIKTLSKVQQHLAAQKQYSVLIIFQGMDAAGKDSMIEHVMSGVNPQGT
;
A
#
# COMPACT_ATOMS: atom_id res chain seq x y z
N MET A 1 -12.71 -4.97 -0.30
CA MET A 1 -11.86 -6.08 -0.77
C MET A 1 -11.41 -6.88 0.42
N ALA A 2 -11.33 -8.21 0.31
CA ALA A 2 -10.64 -9.03 1.29
C ALA A 2 -9.13 -8.87 1.09
N LEU A 3 -8.46 -8.18 2.01
CA LEU A 3 -7.00 -7.98 1.99
C LEU A 3 -6.26 -9.11 2.72
N GLU A 4 -7.01 -9.95 3.43
CA GLU A 4 -6.53 -11.07 4.23
C GLU A 4 -5.70 -12.05 3.41
N GLN A 5 -6.03 -12.21 2.12
CA GLN A 5 -5.30 -13.07 1.19
C GLN A 5 -3.85 -12.61 0.91
N TYR A 6 -3.52 -11.34 1.20
CA TYR A 6 -2.16 -10.80 1.03
C TYR A 6 -1.36 -10.80 2.34
N ARG A 7 -1.98 -11.17 3.46
CA ARG A 7 -1.34 -11.14 4.79
C ARG A 7 -0.84 -12.53 5.17
N PHE A 8 0.46 -12.65 5.41
CA PHE A 8 0.98 -13.75 6.21
C PHE A 8 0.75 -13.45 7.70
N ASP A 9 0.10 -14.35 8.43
CA ASP A 9 -0.30 -14.14 9.82
C ASP A 9 0.76 -14.59 10.84
N GLY A 10 1.92 -15.05 10.37
CA GLY A 10 3.01 -15.55 11.20
C GLY A 10 2.86 -17.01 11.64
N LYS A 11 1.77 -17.70 11.26
CA LYS A 11 1.57 -19.11 11.60
C LYS A 11 2.08 -20.02 10.50
N GLY A 12 2.82 -21.06 10.91
CA GLY A 12 3.36 -22.05 9.98
C GLY A 12 4.54 -21.54 9.15
N LYS A 13 4.87 -22.28 8.10
CA LYS A 13 5.97 -21.93 7.18
C LYS A 13 5.46 -20.95 6.13
N PHE A 14 6.19 -19.87 5.92
CA PHE A 14 5.93 -18.96 4.79
C PHE A 14 6.25 -19.66 3.47
N ASP A 15 5.23 -19.83 2.62
CA ASP A 15 5.37 -20.38 1.27
C ASP A 15 5.02 -19.32 0.23
N MET A 16 6.04 -18.84 -0.50
CA MET A 16 5.88 -17.85 -1.56
C MET A 16 5.07 -18.38 -2.75
N LYS A 17 5.06 -19.69 -3.00
CA LYS A 17 4.34 -20.27 -4.15
C LYS A 17 2.82 -20.17 -4.00
N GLY A 18 2.33 -20.03 -2.76
CA GLY A 18 0.91 -19.82 -2.48
C GLY A 18 0.42 -18.40 -2.77
N PHE A 19 1.32 -17.44 -3.00
CA PHE A 19 0.95 -16.04 -3.30
C PHE A 19 0.93 -15.80 -4.81
N THR A 20 -0.24 -15.43 -5.33
CA THR A 20 -0.38 -15.05 -6.75
C THR A 20 0.35 -13.75 -7.06
N THR A 21 1.05 -13.70 -8.19
CA THR A 21 1.68 -12.50 -8.76
C THR A 21 0.75 -11.73 -9.69
N THR A 22 -0.43 -12.29 -9.99
CA THR A 22 -1.41 -11.71 -10.91
C THR A 22 -2.58 -11.14 -10.10
N PRO A 23 -3.11 -9.95 -10.45
CA PRO A 23 -4.28 -9.41 -9.78
C PRO A 23 -5.50 -10.34 -9.97
N PRO A 24 -6.42 -10.39 -9.00
CA PRO A 24 -7.69 -11.10 -9.13
C PRO A 24 -8.46 -10.71 -10.39
N ASP A 25 -9.17 -11.68 -10.99
CA ASP A 25 -10.02 -11.46 -12.17
C ASP A 25 -11.08 -10.37 -11.97
N SER A 26 -11.47 -10.09 -10.72
CA SER A 26 -12.38 -9.00 -10.36
C SER A 26 -11.91 -7.62 -10.78
N PHE A 27 -10.62 -7.45 -11.10
CA PHE A 27 -10.01 -6.21 -11.56
C PHE A 27 -9.93 -6.09 -13.09
N LYS A 28 -10.29 -7.14 -13.84
CA LYS A 28 -10.33 -7.07 -15.32
C LYS A 28 -11.22 -5.91 -15.76
N ASN A 29 -10.71 -5.12 -16.70
CA ASN A 29 -11.39 -3.96 -17.30
C ASN A 29 -11.80 -2.85 -16.31
N LYS A 30 -11.23 -2.80 -15.09
CA LYS A 30 -11.55 -1.76 -14.08
C LYS A 30 -10.42 -0.75 -13.87
N LYS A 31 -9.52 -0.60 -14.84
CA LYS A 31 -8.31 0.23 -14.70
C LYS A 31 -8.60 1.65 -14.24
N ASP A 32 -9.60 2.29 -14.83
CA ASP A 32 -9.92 3.69 -14.50
C ASP A 32 -10.57 3.84 -13.12
N GLN A 33 -11.44 2.89 -12.74
CA GLN A 33 -11.99 2.83 -11.38
C GLN A 33 -10.87 2.63 -10.34
N ILE A 34 -9.93 1.72 -10.61
CA ILE A 34 -8.79 1.46 -9.70
C ILE A 34 -7.95 2.73 -9.52
N LYS A 35 -7.70 3.49 -10.60
CA LYS A 35 -6.96 4.75 -10.51
C LYS A 35 -7.71 5.77 -9.63
N ALA A 36 -9.02 5.93 -9.83
CA ALA A 36 -9.83 6.82 -8.99
C ALA A 36 -9.83 6.39 -7.51
N ASP A 37 -9.89 5.08 -7.25
CA ASP A 37 -9.81 4.53 -5.89
C ASP A 37 -8.44 4.82 -5.26
N ILE A 38 -7.35 4.69 -6.01
CA ILE A 38 -5.99 5.03 -5.55
C ILE A 38 -5.90 6.51 -5.17
N GLU A 39 -6.41 7.42 -6.01
CA GLU A 39 -6.41 8.86 -5.70
C GLU A 39 -7.20 9.17 -4.41
N ASN A 40 -8.35 8.52 -4.21
CA ASN A 40 -9.13 8.67 -2.99
C ASN A 40 -8.41 8.11 -1.75
N ASN A 41 -7.70 7.00 -1.90
CA ASN A 41 -6.88 6.41 -0.84
C ASN A 41 -5.71 7.34 -0.48
N ILE A 42 -5.04 7.96 -1.45
CA ILE A 42 -3.95 8.93 -1.22
C ILE A 42 -4.47 10.14 -0.43
N LYS A 43 -5.65 10.67 -0.77
CA LYS A 43 -6.29 11.76 -0.01
C LYS A 43 -6.60 11.35 1.43
N THR A 44 -7.08 10.14 1.63
CA THR A 44 -7.39 9.59 2.95
C THR A 44 -6.10 9.41 3.77
N LEU A 45 -5.05 8.85 3.16
CA LEU A 45 -3.74 8.67 3.78
C LEU A 45 -3.16 10.02 4.24
N SER A 46 -3.24 11.06 3.39
CA SER A 46 -2.80 12.41 3.71
C SER A 46 -3.50 12.96 4.97
N LYS A 47 -4.83 12.83 5.03
CA LYS A 47 -5.62 13.28 6.19
C LYS A 47 -5.25 12.54 7.47
N VAL A 48 -5.10 11.22 7.41
CA VAL A 48 -4.74 10.42 8.58
C VAL A 48 -3.31 10.73 9.04
N GLN A 49 -2.37 10.96 8.12
CA GLN A 49 -1.01 11.36 8.46
C GLN A 49 -0.97 12.71 9.18
N GLN A 50 -1.78 13.68 8.78
CA GLN A 50 -1.91 14.96 9.50
C GLN A 50 -2.37 14.75 10.95
N HIS A 51 -3.35 13.88 11.18
CA HIS A 51 -3.80 13.54 12.53
C HIS A 51 -2.69 12.84 13.35
N LEU A 52 -2.00 11.88 12.75
CA LEU A 52 -0.87 11.18 13.39
C LEU A 52 0.24 12.15 13.81
N ALA A 53 0.63 13.05 12.90
CA ALA A 53 1.65 14.06 13.14
C ALA A 53 1.23 15.07 14.23
N ALA A 54 -0.05 15.48 14.25
CA ALA A 54 -0.58 16.37 15.27
C ALA A 54 -0.60 15.73 16.67
N GLN A 55 -0.87 14.42 16.76
CA GLN A 55 -0.93 13.71 18.04
C GLN A 55 0.44 13.51 18.68
N LYS A 56 1.51 13.34 17.88
CA LYS A 56 2.89 13.10 18.36
C LYS A 56 3.04 11.92 19.35
N GLN A 57 2.16 10.93 19.25
CA GLN A 57 2.14 9.76 20.16
C GLN A 57 2.61 8.46 19.50
N TYR A 58 2.37 8.33 18.19
CA TYR A 58 2.63 7.11 17.45
C TYR A 58 3.43 7.42 16.20
N SER A 59 4.20 6.42 15.76
CA SER A 59 4.96 6.46 14.51
C SER A 59 4.61 5.23 13.68
N VAL A 60 4.71 5.34 12.35
CA VAL A 60 4.43 4.25 11.42
C VAL A 60 5.67 3.99 10.58
N LEU A 61 6.14 2.75 10.58
CA LEU A 61 7.23 2.28 9.73
C LEU A 61 6.66 1.39 8.62
N ILE A 62 6.96 1.73 7.37
CA ILE A 62 6.56 0.97 6.19
C ILE A 62 7.83 0.51 5.48
N ILE A 63 7.96 -0.80 5.25
CA ILE A 63 9.12 -1.41 4.59
C ILE A 63 8.67 -1.96 3.23
N PHE A 64 9.33 -1.51 2.16
CA PHE A 64 9.13 -2.03 0.81
C PHE A 64 10.30 -2.93 0.41
N GLN A 65 10.05 -4.23 0.27
CA GLN A 65 11.05 -5.23 -0.11
C GLN A 65 10.56 -6.03 -1.32
N GLY A 66 11.47 -6.37 -2.23
CA GLY A 66 11.15 -7.00 -3.50
C GLY A 66 12.39 -7.08 -4.38
N MET A 67 12.32 -7.88 -5.44
CA MET A 67 13.40 -8.01 -6.42
C MET A 67 13.62 -6.71 -7.22
N ASP A 68 14.71 -6.65 -7.97
CA ASP A 68 14.95 -5.59 -8.94
C ASP A 68 13.79 -5.55 -9.96
N ALA A 69 13.44 -4.34 -10.39
CA ALA A 69 12.30 -4.07 -11.26
C ALA A 69 10.92 -4.55 -10.73
N ALA A 70 10.80 -4.89 -9.44
CA ALA A 70 9.51 -5.20 -8.82
C ALA A 70 8.57 -3.98 -8.69
N GLY A 71 9.02 -2.78 -9.07
CA GLY A 71 8.21 -1.56 -9.07
C GLY A 71 8.11 -0.86 -7.71
N LYS A 72 9.03 -1.13 -6.78
CA LYS A 72 9.04 -0.52 -5.43
C LYS A 72 9.15 1.01 -5.50
N ASP A 73 10.07 1.52 -6.31
CA ASP A 73 10.38 2.95 -6.35
C ASP A 73 9.18 3.76 -6.89
N SER A 74 8.60 3.32 -8.01
CA SER A 74 7.42 3.98 -8.59
C SER A 74 6.17 3.84 -7.70
N MET A 75 6.03 2.73 -6.97
CA MET A 75 4.96 2.59 -5.97
C MET A 75 5.13 3.59 -4.84
N ILE A 76 6.34 3.75 -4.30
CA ILE A 76 6.64 4.70 -3.22
C ILE A 76 6.34 6.12 -3.70
N GLU A 77 6.86 6.51 -4.87
CA GLU A 77 6.62 7.83 -5.45
C GLU A 77 5.12 8.12 -5.60
N HIS A 78 4.37 7.16 -6.15
CA HIS A 78 2.95 7.32 -6.39
C HIS A 78 2.14 7.42 -5.09
N VAL A 79 2.37 6.53 -4.12
CA VAL A 79 1.64 6.50 -2.84
C VAL A 79 2.00 7.68 -1.96
N MET A 80 3.27 8.07 -1.91
CA MET A 80 3.76 9.15 -1.05
C MET A 80 3.50 10.55 -1.62
N SER A 81 3.05 10.65 -2.88
CA SER A 81 2.70 11.93 -3.52
C SER A 81 1.68 12.79 -2.73
N GLY A 82 0.84 12.16 -1.90
CA GLY A 82 -0.12 12.87 -1.04
C GLY A 82 0.36 13.12 0.39
N VAL A 83 1.55 12.67 0.77
CA VAL A 83 2.07 12.81 2.14
C VAL A 83 2.91 14.08 2.23
N ASN A 84 2.66 14.90 3.26
CA ASN A 84 3.45 16.13 3.47
C ASN A 84 4.87 15.75 3.95
N PRO A 85 5.94 16.07 3.19
CA PRO A 85 7.31 15.74 3.56
C PRO A 85 7.80 16.50 4.81
N GLN A 86 7.12 17.57 5.23
CA GLN A 86 7.48 18.29 6.47
C GLN A 86 7.05 17.54 7.75
N GLY A 87 6.34 16.41 7.63
CA GLY A 87 5.88 15.58 8.75
C GLY A 87 6.64 14.26 8.94
N THR A 88 7.77 14.08 8.25
CA THR A 88 8.81 13.07 8.59
C THR A 88 9.88 13.67 9.47
#